data_AF-A0A8S0UL71-F1
#
_entry.id   AF-A0A8S0UL71-F1
#
_cell.length_a   1.000
_cell.length_b   1.000
_cell.length_c   1.000
_cell.angle_alpha   90.00
_cell.angle_beta   90.00
_cell.angle_gamma   90.00
#
_symmetry.space_group_name_H-M   'P 1'
#
loop_
_entity.id
_entity.type
_entity.pdbx_description
1 polymer ?
#
loop_
_entity_poly.entity_id
_entity_poly.type
_entity_poly.pdbx_seq_one_letter_code
_entity_poly.pdbx_strand_id
1 'polypeptide(L)'
;MATYNFHQYQVVGKDLPTETDEYQKIYRMKLWATNEVRAKSKFWYFLRKLKRVKKSNGQMLTINEIFEKNPTTIKNYGIWLRY
;
A
#
# COMPACT_ATOMS: atom_id res chain seq x y z
N MET A 1 2.11 -19.78 19.65
CA MET A 1 1.03 -19.04 18.98
C MET A 1 1.63 -18.44 17.72
N ALA A 2 1.07 -18.74 16.54
CA ALA A 2 1.68 -18.35 15.26
C ALA A 2 1.75 -16.81 15.15
N THR A 3 2.97 -16.27 15.15
CA THR A 3 3.30 -14.84 15.14
C THR A 3 3.19 -14.25 13.73
N TYR A 4 2.04 -14.37 13.09
CA TYR A 4 1.78 -13.67 11.83
C TYR A 4 0.75 -12.56 12.06
N ASN A 5 1.16 -11.52 12.78
CA ASN A 5 0.39 -10.28 12.85
C ASN A 5 0.54 -9.56 11.51
N PHE A 6 -0.54 -9.56 10.74
CA PHE A 6 -0.66 -8.64 9.62
C PHE A 6 -0.97 -7.25 10.18
N HIS A 7 -0.13 -6.30 9.83
CA HIS A 7 -0.31 -4.90 10.13
C HIS A 7 -0.90 -4.20 8.91
N GLN A 8 -1.76 -3.20 9.15
CA GLN A 8 -2.29 -2.38 8.08
C GLN A 8 -1.29 -1.26 7.79
N TYR A 9 -0.83 -1.17 6.55
CA TYR A 9 0.04 -0.09 6.10
C TYR A 9 -0.71 0.83 5.13
N GLN A 10 -0.58 2.13 5.35
CA GLN A 10 -0.88 3.14 4.36
C GLN A 10 0.39 3.45 3.58
N VAL A 11 0.32 3.21 2.28
CA VAL A 11 1.46 3.29 1.39
C VAL A 11 1.15 4.31 0.29
N VAL A 12 2.02 5.29 0.13
CA VAL A 12 1.86 6.38 -0.84
C VAL A 12 3.07 6.44 -1.76
N GLY A 13 2.83 6.53 -3.06
CA GLY A 13 3.87 6.67 -4.08
C GLY A 13 3.33 7.31 -5.34
N LYS A 14 4.24 7.76 -6.20
CA LYS A 14 3.93 8.40 -7.49
C LYS A 14 4.85 7.87 -8.57
N ASP A 15 4.52 8.11 -9.83
CA ASP A 15 5.48 7.95 -10.93
C ASP A 15 6.52 9.08 -10.87
N LEU A 16 7.68 8.86 -11.46
CA LEU A 16 8.69 9.90 -11.64
C LEU A 16 8.21 10.90 -12.69
N PRO A 17 8.45 12.20 -12.48
CA PRO A 17 8.13 13.21 -13.47
C PRO A 17 8.93 12.93 -14.75
N THR A 18 8.24 12.97 -15.88
CA THR A 18 8.84 12.93 -17.22
C THR A 18 8.58 14.28 -17.88
N GLU A 19 9.43 14.70 -18.82
CA GLU A 19 9.30 15.99 -19.54
C GLU A 19 7.92 16.16 -20.21
N THR A 20 7.22 15.07 -20.48
CA THR A 20 5.89 15.05 -21.09
C THR A 20 4.72 15.17 -20.11
N ASP A 21 4.94 14.92 -18.81
CA ASP A 21 3.87 14.94 -17.80
C ASP A 21 4.40 15.41 -16.45
N GLU A 22 4.34 16.74 -16.25
CA GLU A 22 4.84 17.44 -15.06
C GLU A 22 4.00 17.13 -13.80
N TYR A 23 2.71 16.82 -13.95
CA TYR A 23 1.77 16.63 -12.83
C TYR A 23 1.48 15.14 -12.58
N GLN A 24 2.47 14.45 -12.03
CA GLN A 24 2.35 13.03 -11.72
C GLN A 24 1.31 12.73 -10.64
N LYS A 25 0.44 11.76 -10.92
CA LYS A 25 -0.63 11.34 -10.01
C LYS A 25 -0.06 10.61 -8.80
N ILE A 26 -0.51 11.03 -7.62
CA ILE A 26 -0.17 10.37 -6.35
C ILE A 26 -1.13 9.22 -6.10
N TYR A 27 -0.58 8.03 -5.89
CA TYR A 27 -1.33 6.83 -5.56
C TYR A 27 -1.19 6.50 -4.07
N ARG A 28 -2.31 6.18 -3.44
CA ARG A 28 -2.37 5.71 -2.05
C ARG A 28 -3.09 4.38 -1.98
N MET A 29 -2.50 3.42 -1.28
CA MET A 29 -3.12 2.14 -0.97
C MET A 29 -3.04 1.84 0.52
N LYS A 30 -4.14 1.30 1.06
CA LYS A 30 -4.13 0.61 2.35
C LYS A 30 -3.98 -0.88 2.11
N LEU A 31 -2.97 -1.49 2.70
CA LEU A 31 -2.65 -2.88 2.46
C LEU A 31 -2.23 -3.59 3.74
N TRP A 32 -2.58 -4.87 3.83
CA TRP A 32 -2.15 -5.73 4.93
C TRP A 32 -0.83 -6.41 4.56
N ALA A 33 0.17 -6.26 5.42
CA ALA A 33 1.49 -6.88 5.29
C ALA A 33 2.09 -7.19 6.67
N THR A 34 3.08 -8.09 6.72
CA THR A 34 3.75 -8.47 7.98
C THR A 34 4.84 -7.49 8.38
N ASN A 35 5.35 -6.69 7.44
CA ASN A 35 6.38 -5.67 7.67
C ASN A 35 6.37 -4.63 6.54
N GLU A 36 7.10 -3.53 6.75
CA GLU A 36 7.22 -2.43 5.79
C GLU A 36 7.80 -2.86 4.44
N VAL A 37 8.75 -3.80 4.43
CA VAL A 37 9.39 -4.29 3.19
C VAL A 37 8.39 -5.04 2.32
N ARG A 38 7.56 -5.91 2.90
CA ARG A 38 6.49 -6.59 2.19
C ARG A 38 5.39 -5.62 1.76
N ALA A 39 5.13 -4.58 2.56
CA ALA A 39 4.21 -3.51 2.19
C ALA A 39 4.67 -2.79 0.90
N LYS A 40 5.95 -2.40 0.81
CA LYS A 40 6.56 -1.81 -0.40
C LYS A 40 6.40 -2.73 -1.61
N SER A 41 6.76 -4.00 -1.47
CA SER A 41 6.70 -4.97 -2.57
C SER A 41 5.27 -5.15 -3.09
N LYS A 42 4.30 -5.30 -2.18
CA LYS A 42 2.88 -5.49 -2.51
C LYS A 42 2.29 -4.27 -3.20
N PHE A 43 2.66 -3.06 -2.76
CA PHE A 43 2.26 -1.81 -3.41
C PHE A 43 2.69 -1.76 -4.87
N TRP A 44 3.98 -2.01 -5.16
CA TRP A 44 4.48 -2.01 -6.54
C TRP A 44 3.88 -3.12 -7.40
N TYR A 45 3.60 -4.29 -6.82
CA TYR A 45 2.88 -5.36 -7.51
C TYR A 45 1.49 -4.90 -8.01
N PHE A 46 0.72 -4.25 -7.14
CA PHE A 46 -0.61 -3.76 -7.50
C PHE A 46 -0.57 -2.56 -8.45
N LEU A 47 0.34 -1.60 -8.25
CA LEU A 47 0.51 -0.49 -9.18
C LEU A 47 0.89 -0.95 -10.58
N ARG A 48 1.76 -1.96 -10.69
CA ARG A 48 2.11 -2.55 -11.99
C ARG A 48 0.89 -3.16 -12.66
N LYS A 49 0.04 -3.88 -11.92
CA LYS A 49 -1.16 -4.55 -12.46
C LYS A 49 -2.26 -3.56 -12.87
N LEU A 50 -2.46 -2.49 -12.11
CA LEU A 50 -3.56 -1.54 -12.31
C LEU A 50 -3.20 -0.36 -13.21
N LYS A 51 -1.97 0.15 -13.09
CA LYS A 51 -1.52 1.40 -13.73
C LYS A 51 -0.26 1.24 -14.58
N ARG A 52 0.29 0.02 -14.69
CA ARG A 52 1.53 -0.28 -15.44
C ARG A 52 2.77 0.49 -14.99
N VAL A 53 2.72 1.07 -13.78
CA VAL A 53 3.86 1.77 -13.17
C VAL A 53 4.86 0.75 -12.63
N LYS A 54 6.14 0.94 -12.92
CA LYS A 54 7.24 0.09 -12.45
C LYS A 54 7.90 0.72 -11.23
N LYS A 55 8.45 -0.10 -10.33
CA LYS A 55 9.25 0.36 -9.20
C LYS A 55 10.45 1.23 -9.64
N SER A 56 11.07 0.91 -10.78
CA SER A 56 12.20 1.67 -11.33
C SER A 56 11.84 3.10 -11.69
N ASN A 57 10.60 3.30 -12.14
CA ASN A 57 10.13 4.59 -12.62
C ASN A 57 9.30 5.30 -11.55
N GLY A 58 9.10 4.68 -10.38
CA GLY A 58 8.23 5.21 -9.35
C GLY A 58 8.99 5.66 -8.10
N GLN A 59 8.49 6.71 -7.46
CA GLN A 59 9.02 7.22 -6.20
C GLN A 59 8.11 6.84 -5.04
N MET A 60 8.72 6.34 -3.97
CA MET A 60 8.04 6.16 -2.69
C MET A 60 7.95 7.49 -1.95
N LEU A 61 6.76 7.88 -1.51
CA LEU A 61 6.57 9.12 -0.75
C LEU A 61 6.55 8.84 0.74
N THR A 62 5.61 8.01 1.21
CA THR A 62 5.45 7.70 2.62
C THR A 62 4.92 6.28 2.83
N ILE A 63 5.31 5.68 3.95
CA ILE A 63 4.81 4.39 4.41
C ILE A 63 4.53 4.53 5.89
N ASN A 64 3.25 4.48 6.23
CA ASN A 64 2.79 4.65 7.59
C ASN A 64 2.07 3.38 8.03
N GLU A 65 2.35 2.91 9.22
CA GLU A 65 1.55 1.87 9.84
C GLU A 65 0.27 2.47 10.42
N ILE A 66 -0.86 1.83 10.18
CA ILE A 66 -2.17 2.19 10.71
C ILE A 66 -2.45 1.27 11.89
N PHE A 67 -2.60 1.87 13.06
CA PHE A 67 -3.11 1.21 14.25
C PHE A 67 -4.61 1.47 14.38
N GLU A 68 -5.37 0.44 14.77
CA GLU A 68 -6.80 0.58 15.03
C GLU A 68 -7.00 1.53 16.21
N LYS A 69 -7.86 2.55 16.04
CA LYS A 69 -8.08 3.56 17.08
C LYS A 69 -8.69 2.97 18.34
N ASN A 70 -9.63 2.04 18.17
CA ASN A 70 -10.35 1.40 19.28
C ASN A 70 -10.17 -0.13 19.19
N PRO A 71 -9.02 -0.66 19.66
CA PRO A 71 -8.70 -2.08 19.54
C PRO A 71 -9.59 -2.99 20.41
N THR A 72 -10.22 -2.43 21.45
CA THR A 72 -11.03 -3.17 22.42
C THR A 72 -12.52 -3.23 22.05
N THR A 73 -12.95 -2.49 21.03
CA THR A 73 -14.35 -2.46 20.60
C THR A 73 -14.58 -3.39 19.43
N ILE A 74 -15.59 -4.26 19.53
CA ILE A 74 -15.98 -5.16 18.44
C ILE A 74 -16.61 -4.34 17.31
N LYS A 75 -16.17 -4.58 16.07
CA LYS A 75 -16.69 -3.95 14.85
C LYS A 75 -16.87 -5.02 13.78
N ASN A 76 -17.93 -4.88 12.98
CA ASN A 76 -18.17 -5.76 11.84
C ASN A 76 -17.41 -5.21 10.62
N TYR A 77 -16.61 -6.05 9.96
CA TYR A 77 -15.86 -5.69 8.75
C TYR A 77 -16.30 -6.53 7.56
N GLY A 78 -16.62 -5.87 6.45
CA GLY A 78 -16.87 -6.55 5.17
C GLY A 78 -15.57 -6.75 4.40
N ILE A 79 -15.29 -7.98 3.97
CA ILE A 79 -14.10 -8.33 3.18
C ILE A 79 -14.55 -8.85 1.82
N TRP A 80 -14.07 -8.22 0.76
CA TRP A 80 -14.21 -8.72 -0.60
C TRP A 80 -12.96 -9.51 -0.95
N LEU A 81 -13.11 -10.82 -1.16
CA LEU A 81 -12.02 -11.74 -1.47
C LEU A 81 -12.10 -12.20 -2.93
N ARG A 82 -10.93 -12.48 -3.53
CA ARG A 82 -10.80 -13.27 -4.76
C ARG A 82 -9.93 -14.49 -4.41
N TYR A 83 -10.35 -15.68 -4.82
CA TYR A 83 -9.63 -16.94 -4.60
C TYR A 83 -8.98 -17.42 -5.90
#